data_AF-A0AAE0ASS1-F1
#
_entry.id   AF-A0AAE0ASS1-F1
#
_cell.length_a   1.000
_cell.length_b   1.000
_cell.length_c   1.000
_cell.angle_alpha   90.00
_cell.angle_beta   90.00
_cell.angle_gamma   90.00
#
_symmetry.space_group_name_H-M   'P 1'
#
loop_
_entity.id
_entity.type
_entity.pdbx_description
1 polymer ?
#
loop_
_entity_poly.entity_id
_entity_poly.type
_entity_poly.pdbx_seq_one_letter_code
_entity_poly.pdbx_strand_id
1 'polypeptide(L)'
;MIKIQEVEEFESSNSSLYTLRDFSRKNVCFVMFVDEETLSTLFSDGNNPDDGGYIGLWKIVIVRNLPYEDMRKNGKVSKFLAHRLFPSSRFSIWIDSKVRLLVDPMLIIEYFLWRSRSEYAISNHYVRHYVWGGGSPK
;
A
#
# COMPACT_ATOMS: atom_id res chain seq x y z
N MET A 1 12.03 2.76 -2.63
CA MET A 1 10.73 2.26 -3.14
C MET A 1 10.47 0.93 -2.45
N ILE A 2 9.57 0.86 -1.46
CA ILE A 2 9.28 -0.40 -0.76
C ILE A 2 8.08 -1.06 -1.42
N LYS A 3 8.29 -2.18 -2.10
CA LYS A 3 7.19 -3.01 -2.59
C LYS A 3 6.90 -4.06 -1.53
N ILE A 4 6.04 -3.75 -0.58
CA ILE A 4 5.63 -4.74 0.42
C ILE A 4 4.59 -5.67 -0.19
N GLN A 5 5.09 -6.77 -0.72
CA GLN A 5 4.33 -7.89 -1.32
C GLN A 5 3.23 -8.50 -0.41
N GLU A 6 3.25 -8.36 0.90
CA GLU A 6 2.40 -9.09 1.87
C GLU A 6 3.11 -8.82 3.18
N VAL A 7 2.50 -8.18 4.15
CA VAL A 7 3.08 -8.15 5.50
C VAL A 7 2.72 -9.49 6.10
N GLU A 8 3.65 -10.45 6.11
CA GLU A 8 3.52 -11.60 7.00
C GLU A 8 3.49 -11.08 8.44
N GLU A 9 2.58 -11.65 9.23
CA GLU A 9 2.26 -11.25 10.59
C GLU A 9 3.52 -11.10 11.43
N PHE A 10 3.78 -9.86 11.87
CA PHE A 10 4.80 -9.60 12.88
C PHE A 10 4.11 -9.72 14.24
N GLU A 11 4.08 -10.93 14.80
CA GLU A 11 3.75 -11.12 16.21
C GLU A 11 4.90 -10.58 17.08
N SER A 12 4.81 -9.30 17.42
CA SER A 12 5.58 -8.73 18.53
C SER A 12 4.75 -8.90 19.81
N SER A 13 5.15 -9.88 20.61
CA SER A 13 4.72 -10.07 21.99
C SER A 13 4.93 -8.81 22.83
N ASN A 14 3.90 -7.97 22.95
CA ASN A 14 3.58 -7.15 24.12
C ASN A 14 2.32 -6.30 23.86
N SER A 15 1.18 -6.82 24.33
CA SER A 15 0.05 -6.14 25.02
C SER A 15 -0.18 -4.62 24.81
N SER A 16 0.00 -4.07 23.61
CA SER A 16 -0.39 -2.70 23.25
C SER A 16 -0.88 -2.70 21.80
N LEU A 17 -2.01 -3.38 21.63
CA LEU A 17 -2.67 -3.67 20.36
C LEU A 17 -3.02 -2.37 19.58
N TYR A 18 -2.60 -2.33 18.31
CA TYR A 18 -3.21 -1.62 17.17
C TYR A 18 -3.40 -0.10 17.18
N THR A 19 -2.61 0.68 17.92
CA THR A 19 -2.68 2.14 17.79
C THR A 19 -1.58 2.62 16.84
N LEU A 20 -1.97 3.03 15.62
CA LEU A 20 -1.09 3.84 14.77
C LEU A 20 -0.64 5.05 15.61
N ARG A 21 0.67 5.20 15.83
CA ARG A 21 1.15 6.23 16.74
C ARG A 21 0.82 7.60 16.15
N ASP A 22 0.55 8.60 16.99
CA ASP A 22 0.30 9.98 16.55
C ASP A 22 1.42 10.53 15.68
N PHE A 23 2.65 10.08 15.94
CA PHE A 23 3.80 10.37 15.11
C PHE A 23 3.60 9.91 13.66
N SER A 24 3.15 8.67 13.44
CA SER A 24 2.94 8.12 12.11
C SER A 24 1.74 8.77 11.42
N ARG A 25 0.67 9.11 12.14
CA ARG A 25 -0.46 9.88 11.59
C ARG A 25 -0.03 11.25 11.03
N LYS A 26 0.98 11.88 11.63
CA LYS A 26 1.51 13.18 11.18
C LYS A 26 2.55 13.07 10.06
N ASN A 27 3.27 11.96 9.98
CA ASN A 27 4.42 11.80 9.08
C ASN A 27 4.18 10.87 7.88
N VAL A 28 3.08 10.11 7.88
CA VAL A 28 2.76 9.15 6.80
C VAL A 28 1.50 9.62 6.07
N CYS A 29 1.60 9.71 4.74
CA CYS A 29 0.46 9.96 3.87
C CYS A 29 -0.17 8.63 3.44
N PHE A 30 -1.44 8.41 3.80
CA PHE A 30 -2.21 7.25 3.37
C PHE A 30 -3.06 7.65 2.16
N VAL A 31 -2.82 7.01 1.02
CA VAL A 31 -3.51 7.32 -0.24
C VAL A 31 -4.03 6.04 -0.87
N MET A 32 -5.31 6.05 -1.25
CA MET A 32 -5.96 4.95 -1.93
C MET A 32 -6.40 5.40 -3.32
N PHE A 33 -5.84 4.74 -4.34
CA PHE A 33 -6.24 4.96 -5.73
C PHE A 33 -7.38 4.00 -6.07
N VAL A 34 -8.52 4.54 -6.48
CA VAL A 34 -9.72 3.76 -6.84
C VAL A 34 -10.26 4.23 -8.18
N ASP A 35 -10.90 3.35 -8.93
CA ASP A 35 -11.71 3.74 -10.08
C ASP A 35 -13.14 4.07 -9.65
N GLU A 36 -13.98 4.50 -10.60
CA GLU A 36 -15.35 4.93 -10.32
C GLU A 36 -16.24 3.76 -9.85
N GLU A 37 -16.01 2.55 -10.37
CA GLU A 37 -16.73 1.35 -9.96
C GLU A 37 -16.38 0.98 -8.51
N THR A 38 -15.08 0.87 -8.17
CA THR A 38 -14.64 0.57 -6.81
C THR A 38 -15.10 1.64 -5.82
N LEU A 39 -15.08 2.91 -6.22
CA LEU A 39 -15.59 4.01 -5.38
C LEU A 39 -17.08 3.82 -5.07
N SER A 40 -17.88 3.44 -6.07
CA SER A 40 -19.31 3.21 -5.91
C SER A 40 -19.57 2.04 -4.96
N THR A 41 -18.78 0.96 -5.05
CA THR A 41 -18.83 -0.16 -4.10
C THR A 41 -18.47 0.26 -2.67
N LEU A 42 -17.43 1.09 -2.51
CA LEU A 42 -17.07 1.61 -1.19
C LEU A 42 -18.21 2.40 -0.57
N PHE A 43 -18.92 3.20 -1.35
CA PHE A 43 -20.07 3.98 -0.86
C PHE A 43 -21.26 3.09 -0.50
N SER A 44 -21.55 2.06 -1.31
CA SER A 44 -22.63 1.10 -0.99
C SER A 44 -22.35 0.32 0.29
N ASP A 45 -21.07 0.08 0.60
CA ASP A 45 -20.63 -0.58 1.83
C ASP A 45 -20.62 0.36 3.05
N GLY A 46 -21.06 1.62 2.88
CA GLY A 46 -21.12 2.63 3.94
C GLY A 46 -19.81 3.38 4.18
N ASN A 47 -18.79 3.18 3.35
CA ASN A 47 -17.51 3.89 3.42
C ASN A 47 -17.59 5.20 2.65
N ASN A 48 -18.36 6.14 3.17
CA ASN A 48 -18.47 7.47 2.57
C ASN A 48 -17.26 8.34 2.96
N PRO A 49 -16.58 9.00 2.01
CA PRO A 49 -15.54 9.96 2.29
C PRO A 49 -16.10 11.12 3.09
N ASP A 50 -15.30 11.66 4.00
CA ASP A 50 -15.59 12.93 4.66
C ASP A 50 -15.51 14.11 3.67
N ASP A 51 -15.82 15.31 4.14
CA ASP A 51 -15.73 16.55 3.35
C ASP A 51 -14.32 16.80 2.79
N GLY A 52 -13.31 16.24 3.45
CA GLY A 52 -11.91 16.26 3.02
C GLY A 52 -11.55 15.19 2.00
N GLY A 53 -12.48 14.30 1.61
CA GLY A 53 -12.26 13.17 0.72
C GLY A 53 -11.45 12.02 1.35
N TYR A 54 -11.52 11.86 2.67
CA TYR A 54 -10.87 10.78 3.39
C TYR A 54 -11.88 9.71 3.82
N ILE A 55 -11.46 8.44 3.75
CA ILE A 55 -12.13 7.33 4.43
C ILE A 55 -11.20 6.87 5.55
N GLY A 56 -11.53 7.22 6.79
CA GLY A 56 -10.65 7.02 7.93
C GLY A 56 -9.34 7.80 7.79
N LEU A 57 -8.23 7.10 7.55
CA LEU A 57 -6.92 7.72 7.31
C LEU A 57 -6.61 7.92 5.82
N TRP A 58 -7.34 7.23 4.94
CA TRP A 58 -6.99 7.11 3.54
C TRP A 58 -7.57 8.28 2.74
N LYS A 59 -6.70 9.08 2.12
CA LYS A 59 -7.11 10.03 1.09
C LYS A 59 -7.52 9.26 -0.15
N ILE A 60 -8.77 9.39 -0.56
CA ILE A 60 -9.28 8.74 -1.77
C ILE A 60 -8.90 9.57 -2.99
N VAL A 61 -8.28 8.92 -3.98
CA VAL A 61 -7.92 9.51 -5.26
C VAL A 61 -8.59 8.71 -6.36
N ILE A 62 -9.56 9.33 -7.03
CA ILE A 62 -10.30 8.71 -8.12
C ILE A 62 -9.44 8.79 -9.38
N VAL A 63 -9.13 7.63 -9.96
CA VAL A 63 -8.39 7.53 -11.22
C VAL A 63 -9.37 7.35 -12.35
N ARG A 64 -9.40 8.34 -13.25
CA ARG A 64 -10.23 8.33 -14.46
C ARG A 64 -9.35 8.08 -15.69
N ASN A 65 -9.98 7.71 -16.81
CA ASN A 65 -9.30 7.51 -18.10
C ASN A 65 -8.13 6.52 -18.00
N LEU A 66 -8.41 5.35 -17.44
CA LEU A 66 -7.39 4.32 -17.26
C LEU A 66 -6.84 3.85 -18.62
N PRO A 67 -5.51 3.74 -18.77
CA PRO A 67 -4.87 3.50 -20.07
C PRO A 67 -5.01 2.05 -20.57
N TYR A 68 -5.44 1.12 -19.72
CA TYR A 68 -5.59 -0.29 -20.06
C TYR A 68 -6.99 -0.78 -19.68
N GLU A 69 -7.55 -1.69 -20.48
CA GLU A 69 -8.78 -2.42 -20.13
C GLU A 69 -8.55 -3.39 -18.96
N ASP A 70 -7.35 -4.00 -18.90
CA ASP A 70 -6.97 -4.89 -17.80
C ASP A 70 -6.62 -4.09 -16.54
N MET A 71 -7.52 -4.11 -15.56
CA MET A 71 -7.36 -3.42 -14.27
C MET A 71 -6.07 -3.80 -13.52
N ARG A 72 -5.54 -5.02 -13.71
CA ARG A 72 -4.28 -5.44 -13.07
C ARG A 72 -3.08 -4.66 -13.59
N LYS A 73 -3.14 -4.17 -14.84
CA LYS A 73 -2.10 -3.31 -15.42
C LYS A 73 -2.23 -1.88 -14.92
N ASN A 74 -3.46 -1.39 -14.73
CA ASN A 74 -3.73 -0.05 -14.21
C ASN A 74 -3.17 0.16 -12.80
N GLY A 75 -3.27 -0.84 -11.92
CA GLY A 75 -2.65 -0.79 -10.58
C GLY A 75 -1.11 -0.62 -10.61
N LYS A 76 -0.44 -1.01 -11.71
CA LYS A 76 1.01 -0.79 -11.86
C LYS A 76 1.32 0.66 -12.25
N VAL A 77 0.40 1.37 -12.89
CA VAL A 77 0.62 2.74 -13.37
C VAL A 77 0.83 3.71 -12.20
N SER A 78 -0.06 3.69 -11.20
CA SER A 78 0.07 4.51 -9.99
C SER A 78 1.39 4.22 -9.26
N LYS A 79 1.80 2.96 -9.26
CA LYS A 79 3.08 2.54 -8.69
C LYS A 79 4.29 3.09 -9.44
N PHE A 80 4.30 3.07 -10.77
CA PHE A 80 5.41 3.63 -11.56
C PHE A 80 5.46 5.15 -11.47
N LEU A 81 4.31 5.82 -11.35
CA LEU A 81 4.22 7.27 -11.25
C LEU A 81 4.37 7.82 -9.82
N ALA A 82 4.57 6.95 -8.83
CA ALA A 82 4.65 7.35 -7.42
C ALA A 82 5.69 8.45 -7.16
N HIS A 83 6.84 8.39 -7.82
CA HIS A 83 7.90 9.40 -7.71
C HIS A 83 7.49 10.77 -8.24
N ARG A 84 6.54 10.84 -9.18
CA ARG A 84 5.98 12.10 -9.70
C ARG A 84 4.81 12.60 -8.86
N LEU A 85 3.99 11.67 -8.37
CA LEU A 85 2.82 11.98 -7.54
C LEU A 85 3.23 12.45 -6.13
N PHE A 86 4.33 11.91 -5.60
CA PHE A 86 4.80 12.18 -4.25
C PHE A 86 6.30 12.55 -4.25
N PRO A 87 6.68 13.71 -4.81
CA PRO A 87 8.08 14.10 -4.98
C PRO A 87 8.82 14.24 -3.64
N SER A 88 8.12 14.59 -2.56
CA SER A 88 8.68 14.72 -1.22
C SER A 88 8.73 13.40 -0.44
N SER A 89 8.22 12.30 -1.01
CA SER A 89 8.21 11.01 -0.32
C SER A 89 9.59 10.33 -0.37
N ARG A 90 10.09 9.92 0.79
CA ARG A 90 11.36 9.18 0.91
C ARG A 90 11.16 7.67 0.83
N PHE A 91 10.01 7.20 1.31
CA PHE A 91 9.66 5.79 1.37
C PHE A 91 8.22 5.61 0.92
N SER A 92 7.95 4.53 0.19
CA SER A 92 6.60 4.17 -0.25
C SER A 92 6.33 2.75 0.19
N ILE A 93 5.18 2.47 0.80
CA ILE A 93 4.73 1.11 1.08
C ILE A 93 3.52 0.85 0.17
N TRP A 94 3.59 -0.24 -0.60
CA TRP A 94 2.47 -0.70 -1.43
C TRP A 94 1.87 -1.92 -0.78
N ILE A 95 0.55 -2.00 -0.70
CA ILE A 95 -0.19 -3.10 -0.07
C ILE A 95 -1.26 -3.57 -1.05
N ASP A 96 -1.49 -4.87 -1.13
CA ASP A 96 -2.57 -5.45 -1.93
C ASP A 96 -3.94 -5.16 -1.28
N SER A 97 -4.99 -4.99 -2.07
CA SER A 97 -6.34 -4.68 -1.56
C SER A 97 -6.92 -5.78 -0.66
N LYS A 98 -6.39 -7.00 -0.72
CA LYS A 98 -6.78 -8.13 0.15
C LYS A 98 -6.08 -8.12 1.51
N VAL A 99 -5.02 -7.32 1.68
CA VAL A 99 -4.18 -7.34 2.88
C VAL A 99 -4.44 -6.11 3.73
N ARG A 100 -4.47 -6.29 5.05
CA ARG A 100 -4.64 -5.20 6.02
C ARG A 100 -3.29 -4.83 6.63
N LEU A 101 -3.04 -3.54 6.79
CA LEU A 101 -1.87 -3.04 7.49
C LEU A 101 -2.13 -3.09 9.01
N LEU A 102 -1.55 -4.09 9.69
CA LEU A 102 -1.72 -4.27 11.13
C LEU A 102 -0.62 -3.60 11.97
N VAL A 103 0.53 -3.30 11.35
CA VAL A 103 1.72 -2.75 12.01
C VAL A 103 1.93 -1.30 11.58
N ASP A 104 2.40 -0.46 12.50
CA ASP A 104 2.74 0.93 12.22
C ASP A 104 3.74 1.05 11.04
N PRO A 105 3.44 1.80 9.98
CA PRO A 105 4.29 1.92 8.79
C PRO A 105 5.72 2.35 9.10
N MET A 106 5.92 3.19 10.13
CA MET A 106 7.25 3.65 10.50
C MET A 106 8.10 2.51 11.08
N LEU A 107 7.49 1.57 11.82
CA LEU A 107 8.18 0.38 12.31
C LEU A 107 8.58 -0.55 11.17
N ILE A 108 7.73 -0.67 10.15
CA ILE A 108 8.03 -1.48 8.97
C ILE A 108 9.25 -0.91 8.23
N ILE A 109 9.31 0.42 8.04
CA ILE A 109 10.47 1.08 7.42
C ILE A 109 11.72 0.90 8.28
N GLU A 110 11.61 1.13 9.59
CA GLU A 110 12.73 1.01 10.52
C GLU A 110 13.33 -0.40 10.51
N TYR A 111 12.49 -1.41 10.66
CA TYR A 111 12.91 -2.80 10.75
C TYR A 111 13.50 -3.31 9.44
N PHE A 112 12.78 -3.16 8.32
CA PHE A 112 13.18 -3.78 7.06
C PHE A 112 14.21 -2.98 6.27
N LEU A 113 14.24 -1.65 6.41
CA LEU A 113 15.17 -0.81 5.65
C LEU A 113 16.28 -0.22 6.49
N TRP A 114 15.97 0.45 7.59
CA TRP A 114 16.99 1.21 8.32
C TRP A 114 17.98 0.29 9.03
N ARG A 115 17.50 -0.74 9.72
CA ARG A 115 18.38 -1.71 10.41
C ARG A 115 19.27 -2.49 9.46
N SER A 116 18.73 -2.90 8.31
CA SER A 116 19.43 -3.69 7.30
C SER A 116 20.25 -2.82 6.33
N ARG A 117 20.07 -1.50 6.36
CA ARG A 117 20.55 -0.55 5.34
C ARG A 117 20.14 -0.91 3.91
N SER A 118 18.94 -1.47 3.76
CA SER A 118 18.39 -1.86 2.45
C SER A 118 17.60 -0.73 1.78
N GLU A 119 17.62 -0.70 0.45
CA GLU A 119 16.85 0.28 -0.34
C GLU A 119 15.39 -0.15 -0.56
N TYR A 120 15.14 -1.46 -0.53
CA TYR A 120 13.84 -2.06 -0.71
C TYR A 120 13.72 -3.35 0.10
N ALA A 121 12.48 -3.70 0.42
CA ALA A 121 12.10 -4.98 0.99
C ALA A 121 10.89 -5.51 0.21
N ILE A 122 10.86 -6.83 -0.01
CA ILE A 122 9.79 -7.55 -0.69
C ILE A 122 9.52 -8.78 0.17
N SER A 123 8.26 -9.01 0.51
CA SER A 123 7.87 -10.24 1.19
C SER A 123 7.84 -11.42 0.24
N ASN A 124 8.10 -12.60 0.79
CA ASN A 124 8.09 -13.83 0.03
C ASN A 124 6.66 -14.36 -0.05
N HIS A 125 6.11 -14.51 -1.25
CA HIS A 125 4.79 -15.12 -1.44
C HIS A 125 4.96 -16.64 -1.53
N TYR A 126 4.17 -17.39 -0.75
CA TYR A 126 4.23 -18.85 -0.63
C TYR A 126 4.05 -19.66 -1.95
N VAL A 127 3.61 -19.04 -3.05
CA VAL A 127 3.40 -19.72 -4.36
C VAL A 127 4.28 -19.13 -5.47
N ARG A 128 4.82 -17.92 -5.30
CA ARG A 128 5.59 -17.22 -6.34
C ARG A 128 6.96 -16.81 -5.83
N HIS A 129 7.90 -17.74 -5.96
CA HIS A 129 9.31 -17.50 -5.65
C HIS A 129 10.05 -16.63 -6.69
N TYR A 130 9.44 -16.35 -7.84
CA TYR A 130 10.04 -15.54 -8.90
C TYR A 130 9.28 -14.23 -9.10
N VAL A 131 9.86 -13.14 -8.59
CA VAL A 131 9.35 -11.76 -8.76
C VAL A 131 9.48 -11.27 -10.21
N TRP A 132 10.38 -11.89 -10.99
CA TRP A 132 10.79 -11.44 -12.34
C TRP A 132 10.57 -12.47 -13.46
N GLY A 133 10.09 -13.68 -13.15
CA GLY A 133 9.99 -14.77 -14.12
C GLY A 133 8.84 -14.58 -15.11
N GLY A 134 9.15 -14.22 -16.36
CA GLY A 134 8.31 -14.56 -17.50
C GLY A 134 8.27 -16.08 -17.61
N GLY A 135 7.13 -16.69 -17.28
CA GLY A 135 7.00 -18.13 -17.26
C GLY A 135 7.13 -18.71 -18.67
N SER A 136 8.10 -19.57 -18.89
CA SER A 136 7.95 -20.69 -19.81
C SER A 136 7.26 -21.84 -19.05
N PRO A 137 6.22 -22.47 -19.58
CA PRO A 137 5.59 -23.62 -18.94
C PRO A 137 6.56 -24.81 -18.94
N LYS A 138 6.59 -25.54 -17.82
CA LYS A 138 7.04 -26.94 -17.80
C LYS A 138 5.85 -27.82 -18.15
#